data_AF-A0A061JKJ8-F1
#
_entry.id   AF-A0A061JKJ8-F1
#
_cell.length_a   1.000
_cell.length_b   1.000
_cell.length_c   1.000
_cell.angle_alpha   90.00
_cell.angle_beta   90.00
_cell.angle_gamma   90.00
#
_symmetry.space_group_name_H-M   'P 1'
#
loop_
_entity.id
_entity.type
_entity.pdbx_description
1 polymer ?
#
loop_
_entity_poly.entity_id
_entity_poly.type
_entity_poly.pdbx_seq_one_letter_code
_entity_poly.pdbx_strand_id
1 'polypeptide(L)'
;MTTNLIPVLQGEIEGRTQQLCDARDLHQFMQVGRDFSNWIKGRIEQYGFVEGEDFSPVLAKSTGGRPGLEYHLTLDMAKELAMVENNDQGRQVRRYFIAMERQARESRGASYLSMNHQLAMHRQIPKLIAQLKAETVPAIRATLYAQLTQHCHQLAIPAPAMESVGRSVQPSGDLFDGNR
;
A
#
# COMPACT_ATOMS: atom_id res chain seq x y z
N MET A 1 -9.56 -16.21 27.31
CA MET A 1 -8.77 -16.48 26.09
C MET A 1 -7.64 -15.46 26.08
N THR A 2 -6.39 -15.90 26.10
CA THR A 2 -5.24 -14.97 26.08
C THR A 2 -5.12 -14.40 24.67
N THR A 3 -5.35 -13.11 24.54
CA THR A 3 -5.09 -12.36 23.30
C THR A 3 -3.58 -12.46 23.04
N ASN A 4 -3.15 -13.40 22.19
CA ASN A 4 -1.76 -13.45 21.74
C ASN A 4 -1.55 -12.25 20.83
N LEU A 5 -1.03 -11.16 21.39
CA LEU A 5 -0.60 -9.99 20.66
C LEU A 5 0.88 -10.13 20.34
N ILE A 6 1.28 -9.71 19.14
CA ILE A 6 2.69 -9.59 18.78
C ILE A 6 3.26 -8.39 19.57
N PRO A 7 4.35 -8.54 20.34
CA PRO A 7 5.00 -7.42 21.00
C PRO A 7 5.47 -6.38 19.99
N VAL A 8 5.41 -5.11 20.37
CA VAL A 8 5.99 -4.01 19.60
C VAL A 8 7.10 -3.35 20.40
N LEU A 9 8.12 -2.90 19.70
CA LEU A 9 9.28 -2.20 20.28
C LEU A 9 9.39 -0.79 19.69
N GLN A 10 9.94 0.15 20.46
CA GLN A 10 10.28 1.47 19.94
C GLN A 10 11.63 1.39 19.22
N GLY A 11 11.71 1.90 18.01
CA GLY A 11 12.95 1.98 17.24
C GLY A 11 12.92 3.13 16.25
N GLU A 12 13.96 3.23 15.44
CA GLU A 12 14.12 4.27 14.43
C GLU A 12 14.40 3.63 13.07
N ILE A 13 13.60 3.98 12.07
CA ILE A 13 13.79 3.63 10.66
C ILE A 13 13.44 4.90 9.86
N GLU A 14 14.15 5.18 8.76
CA GLU A 14 13.97 6.42 7.97
C GLU A 14 14.16 7.72 8.80
N GLY A 15 14.96 7.69 9.87
CA GLY A 15 15.15 8.82 10.78
C GLY A 15 13.91 9.18 11.61
N ARG A 16 12.91 8.29 11.68
CA ARG A 16 11.66 8.48 12.42
C ARG A 16 11.57 7.46 13.55
N THR A 17 11.39 7.94 14.78
CA THR A 17 11.02 7.07 15.90
C THR A 17 9.60 6.53 15.66
N GLN A 18 9.47 5.21 15.64
CA GLN A 18 8.20 4.54 15.44
C GLN A 18 8.16 3.17 16.13
N GLN A 19 6.94 2.62 16.22
CA GLN A 19 6.77 1.24 16.67
C GLN A 19 7.21 0.28 15.57
N LEU A 20 7.99 -0.72 15.98
CA LEU A 20 8.50 -1.79 15.14
C LEU A 20 8.04 -3.14 15.69
N CYS A 21 8.13 -4.15 14.83
CA CYS A 21 7.80 -5.53 15.12
C CYS A 21 9.04 -6.41 14.92
N ASP A 22 9.32 -7.32 15.84
CA ASP A 22 10.37 -8.32 15.62
C ASP A 22 9.90 -9.37 14.60
N ALA A 23 10.70 -9.61 13.57
CA ALA A 23 10.33 -10.51 12.49
C ALA A 23 10.17 -11.98 12.94
N ARG A 24 10.86 -12.41 14.01
CA ARG A 24 10.71 -13.77 14.56
C ARG A 24 9.40 -13.90 15.31
N ASP A 25 9.03 -12.89 16.09
CA ASP A 25 7.73 -12.86 16.78
C ASP A 25 6.59 -12.93 15.76
N LEU A 26 6.71 -12.17 14.65
CA LEU A 26 5.77 -12.25 13.53
C LEU A 26 5.75 -13.64 12.88
N HIS A 27 6.92 -14.20 12.56
CA HIS A 27 7.05 -15.53 11.94
C HIS A 27 6.36 -16.62 12.77
N GLN A 28 6.61 -16.61 14.08
CA GLN A 28 6.02 -17.53 15.05
C GLN A 28 4.50 -17.32 15.17
N PHE A 29 4.06 -16.06 15.32
CA PHE A 29 2.64 -15.74 15.40
C PHE A 29 1.88 -16.20 14.17
N MET A 30 2.46 -15.97 12.98
CA MET A 30 1.87 -16.34 11.70
C MET A 30 1.92 -17.85 11.42
N GLN A 31 2.57 -18.65 12.27
CA GLN A 31 2.69 -20.10 12.13
C GLN A 31 3.26 -20.52 10.76
N VAL A 32 4.27 -19.79 10.29
CA VAL A 32 4.91 -20.08 9.01
C VAL A 32 5.76 -21.34 9.13
N GLY A 33 5.50 -22.32 8.27
CA GLY A 33 6.23 -23.60 8.28
C GLY A 33 7.65 -23.56 7.68
N ARG A 34 7.95 -22.57 6.84
CA ARG A 34 9.30 -22.36 6.30
C ARG A 34 10.22 -21.84 7.41
N ASP A 35 11.49 -22.23 7.39
CA ASP A 35 12.47 -21.69 8.32
C ASP A 35 12.57 -20.17 8.23
N PHE A 36 12.80 -19.52 9.37
CA PHE A 36 12.79 -18.06 9.49
C PHE A 36 13.71 -17.37 8.48
N SER A 37 14.95 -17.86 8.32
CA SER A 37 15.97 -17.21 7.48
C SER A 37 15.60 -17.23 6.00
N ASN A 38 15.13 -18.36 5.47
CA ASN A 38 14.68 -18.43 4.08
C ASN A 38 13.33 -17.73 3.88
N TRP A 39 12.46 -17.73 4.90
CA TRP A 39 11.20 -17.01 4.83
C TRP A 39 11.42 -15.51 4.72
N ILE A 40 12.13 -14.89 5.67
CA ILE A 40 12.26 -13.42 5.70
C ILE A 40 13.00 -12.89 4.47
N LYS A 41 14.09 -13.55 4.05
CA LYS A 41 14.83 -13.17 2.84
C LYS A 41 13.97 -13.30 1.59
N GLY A 42 13.25 -14.41 1.46
CA GLY A 42 12.36 -14.62 0.32
C GLY A 42 11.22 -13.62 0.28
N ARG A 43 10.69 -13.19 1.44
CA ARG A 43 9.64 -12.17 1.52
C ARG A 43 10.17 -10.77 1.19
N ILE A 44 11.34 -10.41 1.70
CA ILE A 44 12.02 -9.15 1.36
C ILE A 44 12.21 -9.04 -0.16
N GLU A 45 12.77 -10.09 -0.78
CA GLU A 45 13.01 -10.12 -2.22
C GLU A 45 11.71 -10.11 -3.03
N GLN A 46 10.74 -10.95 -2.66
CA GLN A 46 9.49 -11.12 -3.42
C GLN A 46 8.65 -9.84 -3.48
N TYR A 47 8.61 -9.07 -2.39
CA TYR A 47 7.77 -7.88 -2.28
C TYR A 47 8.55 -6.57 -2.43
N GLY A 48 9.89 -6.65 -2.59
CA GLY A 48 10.73 -5.48 -2.83
C GLY A 48 10.88 -4.57 -1.60
N PHE A 49 10.83 -5.14 -0.39
CA PHE A 49 11.03 -4.37 0.83
C PHE A 49 12.46 -3.80 0.90
N VAL A 50 12.58 -2.56 1.36
CA VAL A 50 13.83 -1.79 1.34
C VAL A 50 14.40 -1.66 2.76
N GLU A 51 15.69 -1.97 2.90
CA GLU A 51 16.42 -1.77 4.15
C GLU A 51 16.52 -0.27 4.47
N GLY A 52 16.21 0.12 5.70
CA GLY A 52 16.20 1.52 6.14
C GLY A 52 14.88 2.25 5.88
N GLU A 53 13.93 1.63 5.16
CA GLU A 53 12.56 2.11 4.95
C GLU A 53 11.53 1.17 5.59
N ASP A 54 11.59 -0.13 5.24
CA ASP A 54 10.63 -1.15 5.67
C ASP A 54 11.14 -2.00 6.84
N PHE A 55 12.46 -2.19 6.93
CA PHE A 55 13.07 -2.96 7.99
C PHE A 55 14.50 -2.50 8.30
N SER A 56 15.01 -2.95 9.45
CA SER A 56 16.41 -2.80 9.85
C SER A 56 16.97 -4.15 10.34
N PRO A 57 18.09 -4.64 9.77
CA PRO A 57 18.73 -5.85 10.25
C PRO A 57 19.43 -5.62 11.59
N VAL A 58 19.31 -6.59 12.50
CA VAL A 58 19.89 -6.56 13.83
C VAL A 58 20.70 -7.83 14.06
N LEU A 59 21.89 -7.68 14.64
CA LEU A 59 22.67 -8.85 15.05
C LEU A 59 22.12 -9.39 16.37
N ALA A 60 21.72 -10.66 16.37
CA ALA A 60 21.31 -11.36 17.57
C ALA A 60 22.46 -11.39 18.60
N LYS A 61 22.13 -11.50 19.89
CA LYS A 61 23.14 -11.71 20.93
C LYS A 61 23.86 -13.04 20.69
N SER A 62 25.18 -13.00 20.52
CA SER A 62 25.99 -14.22 20.34
C SER A 62 26.40 -14.80 21.70
N THR A 63 26.25 -16.11 21.84
CA THR A 63 26.78 -16.92 22.96
C THR A 63 28.04 -17.70 22.58
N GLY A 64 28.66 -17.34 21.43
CA GLY A 64 29.80 -18.01 20.83
C GLY A 64 29.52 -18.37 19.37
N GLY A 65 30.39 -17.93 18.44
CA GLY A 65 30.20 -18.09 17.00
C GLY A 65 29.64 -16.84 16.30
N ARG A 66 29.33 -16.97 15.00
CA ARG A 66 28.80 -15.87 14.18
C ARG A 66 27.37 -15.53 14.65
N PRO A 67 27.10 -14.27 15.05
CA PRO A 67 25.75 -13.87 15.45
C PRO A 67 24.72 -14.13 14.34
N GLY A 68 23.53 -14.57 14.74
CA GLY A 68 22.39 -14.69 13.83
C GLY A 68 21.92 -13.31 13.36
N LEU A 69 21.30 -13.27 12.18
CA LEU A 69 20.69 -12.05 11.65
C LEU A 69 19.19 -12.05 11.98
N GLU A 70 18.74 -10.99 12.62
CA GLU A 70 17.35 -10.69 12.98
C GLU A 70 16.91 -9.40 12.28
N TYR A 71 15.63 -9.10 12.32
CA TYR A 71 15.06 -7.97 11.58
C TYR A 71 13.99 -7.30 12.43
N HIS A 72 14.12 -5.99 12.62
CA HIS A 72 13.03 -5.16 13.09
C HIS A 72 12.28 -4.60 11.89
N LEU A 73 10.98 -4.85 11.82
CA LEU A 73 10.12 -4.47 10.71
C LEU A 73 9.28 -3.24 11.10
N THR A 74 8.99 -2.36 10.15
CA THR A 74 7.91 -1.40 10.32
C THR A 74 6.59 -2.13 10.52
N LEU A 75 5.63 -1.47 11.19
CA LEU A 75 4.29 -2.06 11.32
C LEU A 75 3.62 -2.25 9.96
N ASP A 76 3.93 -1.43 8.96
CA ASP A 76 3.33 -1.54 7.63
C ASP A 76 3.86 -2.76 6.88
N MET A 77 5.18 -2.98 6.87
CA MET A 77 5.76 -4.23 6.35
C MET A 77 5.19 -5.46 7.08
N ALA A 78 5.11 -5.43 8.41
CA ALA A 78 4.57 -6.55 9.18
C ALA A 78 3.10 -6.86 8.82
N LYS A 79 2.27 -5.83 8.62
CA LYS A 79 0.88 -5.99 8.16
C LYS A 79 0.81 -6.59 6.77
N GLU A 80 1.63 -6.12 5.84
CA GLU A 80 1.68 -6.64 4.48
C GLU A 80 2.05 -8.12 4.47
N LEU A 81 3.12 -8.49 5.19
CA LEU A 81 3.51 -9.89 5.37
C LEU A 81 2.36 -10.74 5.92
N ALA A 82 1.69 -10.27 6.99
CA ALA A 82 0.57 -10.98 7.56
C ALA A 82 -0.61 -11.14 6.58
N MET A 83 -0.85 -10.14 5.73
CA MET A 83 -1.91 -10.18 4.72
C MET A 83 -1.61 -11.17 3.58
N VAL A 84 -0.35 -11.36 3.19
CA VAL A 84 0.01 -12.26 2.08
C VAL A 84 0.18 -13.72 2.50
N GLU A 85 0.31 -14.00 3.80
CA GLU A 85 0.41 -15.37 4.27
C GLU A 85 -0.91 -16.15 4.03
N ASN A 86 -0.79 -17.24 3.27
CA ASN A 86 -1.93 -18.09 2.90
C ASN A 86 -2.18 -19.18 3.97
N ASN A 87 -2.45 -18.74 5.19
CA ASN A 87 -2.77 -19.61 6.32
C ASN A 87 -3.90 -19.02 7.17
N ASP A 88 -4.28 -19.72 8.25
CA ASP A 88 -5.39 -19.31 9.11
C ASP A 88 -5.13 -18.02 9.88
N GLN A 89 -3.87 -17.73 10.23
CA GLN A 89 -3.49 -16.48 10.88
C GLN A 89 -3.62 -15.31 9.90
N GLY A 90 -3.11 -15.46 8.68
CA GLY A 90 -3.32 -14.47 7.62
C GLY A 90 -4.80 -14.27 7.30
N ARG A 91 -5.61 -15.34 7.33
CA ARG A 91 -7.07 -15.24 7.13
C ARG A 91 -7.72 -14.39 8.22
N GLN A 92 -7.34 -14.59 9.48
CA GLN A 92 -7.84 -13.82 10.61
C GLN A 92 -7.45 -12.34 10.49
N VAL A 93 -6.18 -12.08 10.17
CA VAL A 93 -5.66 -10.72 9.95
C VAL A 93 -6.43 -10.01 8.83
N ARG A 94 -6.59 -10.64 7.67
CA ARG A 94 -7.37 -10.07 6.55
C ARG A 94 -8.83 -9.77 6.95
N ARG A 95 -9.49 -10.68 7.66
CA ARG A 95 -10.87 -10.48 8.15
C ARG A 95 -10.97 -9.31 9.12
N TYR A 96 -10.01 -9.19 10.04
CA TYR A 96 -9.94 -8.09 10.98
C TYR A 96 -9.78 -6.76 10.26
N PHE A 97 -8.83 -6.63 9.33
CA PHE A 97 -8.63 -5.39 8.58
C PHE A 97 -9.85 -5.01 7.72
N ILE A 98 -10.51 -5.98 7.08
CA ILE A 98 -11.77 -5.73 6.35
C ILE A 98 -12.86 -5.23 7.29
N ALA A 99 -12.97 -5.80 8.51
CA ALA A 99 -13.95 -5.36 9.50
C ALA A 99 -13.64 -3.95 10.03
N MET A 100 -12.37 -3.60 10.21
CA MET A 100 -11.95 -2.25 10.60
C MET A 100 -12.20 -1.23 9.48
N GLU A 101 -11.90 -1.56 8.22
CA GLU A 101 -12.24 -0.71 7.07
C GLU A 101 -13.75 -0.47 6.99
N ARG A 102 -14.54 -1.53 7.23
CA ARG A 102 -16.00 -1.46 7.31
C ARG A 102 -16.47 -0.43 8.32
N GLN A 103 -16.05 -0.60 9.56
CA GLN A 103 -16.44 0.27 10.65
C GLN A 103 -15.99 1.73 10.42
N ALA A 104 -14.80 1.92 9.84
CA ALA A 104 -14.28 3.25 9.51
C ALA A 104 -15.06 3.94 8.38
N ARG A 105 -15.63 3.18 7.43
CA ARG A 105 -16.51 3.75 6.39
C ARG A 105 -17.89 4.08 6.92
N GLU A 106 -18.48 3.18 7.72
CA GLU A 106 -19.78 3.40 8.35
C GLU A 106 -19.77 4.62 9.28
N SER A 107 -18.69 4.80 10.07
CA SER A 107 -18.55 5.98 10.95
C SER A 107 -18.40 7.30 10.20
N ARG A 108 -17.93 7.27 8.95
CA ARG A 108 -17.89 8.43 8.04
C ARG A 108 -19.22 8.68 7.32
N GLY A 109 -20.27 7.90 7.61
CA GLY A 109 -21.55 7.98 6.92
C GLY A 109 -21.51 7.48 5.47
N ALA A 110 -20.45 6.78 5.07
CA ALA A 110 -20.32 6.23 3.74
C ALA A 110 -21.04 4.88 3.65
N SER A 111 -22.03 4.78 2.75
CA SER A 111 -22.70 3.50 2.47
C SER A 111 -21.84 2.64 1.55
N TYR A 112 -21.92 1.31 1.70
CA TYR A 112 -21.25 0.42 0.76
C TYR A 112 -21.85 0.54 -0.62
N LEU A 113 -21.02 0.94 -1.57
CA LEU A 113 -21.29 0.74 -2.97
C LEU A 113 -21.34 -0.77 -3.25
N SER A 114 -22.36 -1.22 -4.00
CA SER A 114 -22.36 -2.57 -4.55
C SER A 114 -21.06 -2.82 -5.33
N MET A 115 -20.53 -4.05 -5.29
CA MET A 115 -19.29 -4.40 -6.01
C MET A 115 -19.38 -4.02 -7.50
N ASN A 116 -20.53 -4.18 -8.14
CA ASN A 116 -20.74 -3.75 -9.53
C ASN A 116 -20.62 -2.23 -9.69
N HIS A 117 -21.11 -1.46 -8.73
CA HIS A 117 -20.97 -0.01 -8.72
C HIS A 117 -19.51 0.40 -8.50
N GLN A 118 -18.81 -0.23 -7.55
CA GLN A 118 -17.38 0.01 -7.32
C GLN A 118 -16.55 -0.25 -8.58
N LEU A 119 -16.79 -1.38 -9.26
CA LEU A 119 -16.11 -1.72 -10.51
C LEU A 119 -16.42 -0.73 -11.64
N ALA A 120 -17.68 -0.28 -11.75
CA ALA A 120 -18.07 0.72 -12.73
C ALA A 120 -17.35 2.05 -12.48
N MET A 121 -17.28 2.52 -11.24
CA MET A 121 -16.55 3.73 -10.86
C MET A 121 -15.05 3.60 -11.11
N HIS A 122 -14.44 2.46 -10.74
CA HIS A 122 -13.02 2.20 -10.97
C HIS A 122 -12.67 2.22 -12.47
N ARG A 123 -13.56 1.68 -13.34
CA ARG A 123 -13.40 1.75 -14.80
C ARG A 123 -13.48 3.17 -15.36
N GLN A 124 -14.14 4.09 -14.66
CA GLN A 124 -14.25 5.49 -15.10
C GLN A 124 -13.01 6.31 -14.74
N ILE A 125 -12.28 5.96 -13.67
CA ILE A 125 -11.10 6.72 -13.22
C ILE A 125 -10.05 6.89 -14.33
N PRO A 126 -9.59 5.83 -15.02
CA PRO A 126 -8.63 5.98 -16.12
C PRO A 126 -9.18 6.86 -17.26
N LYS A 127 -10.50 6.83 -17.51
CA LYS A 127 -11.14 7.66 -18.53
C LYS A 127 -11.13 9.14 -18.14
N LEU A 128 -11.49 9.44 -16.89
CA LEU A 128 -11.44 10.80 -16.34
C LEU A 128 -10.01 11.35 -16.35
N ILE A 129 -9.02 10.53 -15.97
CA ILE A 129 -7.60 10.91 -16.06
C ILE A 129 -7.22 11.21 -17.51
N ALA A 130 -7.59 10.36 -18.47
CA ALA A 130 -7.29 10.60 -19.88
C ALA A 130 -7.95 11.87 -20.43
N GLN A 131 -9.21 12.12 -20.08
CA GLN A 131 -9.92 13.35 -20.43
C GLN A 131 -9.23 14.58 -19.82
N LEU A 132 -8.83 14.49 -18.55
CA LEU A 132 -8.16 15.59 -17.85
C LEU A 132 -6.78 15.90 -18.42
N LYS A 133 -6.07 14.91 -18.97
CA LYS A 133 -4.82 15.10 -19.71
C LYS A 133 -5.02 15.79 -21.05
N ALA A 134 -6.12 15.49 -21.74
CA ALA A 134 -6.44 16.05 -23.06
C ALA A 134 -7.09 17.43 -23.00
N GLU A 135 -7.77 17.75 -21.90
CA GLU A 135 -8.52 18.99 -21.74
C GLU A 135 -7.60 20.18 -21.42
N THR A 136 -7.78 21.27 -22.15
CA THR A 136 -6.99 22.50 -22.00
C THR A 136 -7.78 23.61 -21.33
N VAL A 137 -9.10 23.55 -21.36
CA VAL A 137 -9.98 24.56 -20.77
C VAL A 137 -9.97 24.45 -19.25
N PRO A 138 -9.53 25.48 -18.50
CA PRO A 138 -9.37 25.39 -17.04
C PRO A 138 -10.66 25.04 -16.28
N ALA A 139 -11.79 25.60 -16.69
CA ALA A 139 -13.09 25.36 -16.05
C ALA A 139 -13.52 23.89 -16.18
N ILE A 140 -13.42 23.32 -17.39
CA ILE A 140 -13.76 21.91 -17.65
C ILE A 140 -12.81 20.99 -16.89
N ARG A 141 -11.51 21.31 -16.87
CA ARG A 141 -10.51 20.56 -16.13
C ARG A 141 -10.79 20.53 -14.63
N ALA A 142 -11.25 21.63 -14.05
CA ALA A 142 -11.65 21.70 -12.65
C ALA A 142 -12.86 20.79 -12.35
N THR A 143 -13.87 20.78 -13.23
CA THR A 143 -15.03 19.89 -13.08
C THR A 143 -14.65 18.42 -13.21
N LEU A 144 -13.83 18.06 -14.21
CA LEU A 144 -13.32 16.69 -14.38
C LEU A 144 -12.50 16.24 -13.16
N TYR A 145 -11.69 17.13 -12.60
CA TYR A 145 -10.90 16.84 -11.40
C TYR A 145 -11.79 16.66 -10.16
N ALA A 146 -12.83 17.47 -10.00
CA ALA A 146 -13.80 17.30 -8.92
C ALA A 146 -14.52 15.95 -9.01
N GLN A 147 -14.92 15.54 -10.22
CA GLN A 147 -15.52 14.22 -10.46
C GLN A 147 -14.54 13.09 -10.16
N LEU A 148 -13.28 13.19 -10.61
CA LEU A 148 -12.22 12.23 -10.28
C LEU A 148 -12.03 12.10 -8.76
N THR A 149 -11.94 13.22 -8.06
CA THR A 149 -11.75 13.27 -6.60
C THR A 149 -12.93 12.62 -5.88
N GLN A 150 -14.16 12.91 -6.32
CA GLN A 150 -15.36 12.27 -5.79
C GLN A 150 -15.32 10.75 -6.00
N HIS A 151 -14.92 10.28 -7.17
CA HIS A 151 -14.79 8.85 -7.46
C HIS A 151 -13.75 8.18 -6.56
N CYS A 152 -12.57 8.78 -6.42
CA CYS A 152 -11.52 8.27 -5.54
C CYS A 152 -11.99 8.22 -4.08
N HIS A 153 -12.68 9.27 -3.62
CA HIS A 153 -13.23 9.34 -2.26
C HIS A 153 -14.24 8.21 -1.99
N GLN A 154 -15.19 7.99 -2.91
CA GLN A 154 -16.19 6.93 -2.77
C GLN A 154 -15.59 5.51 -2.79
N LEU A 155 -14.47 5.33 -3.49
CA LEU A 155 -13.72 4.07 -3.51
C LEU A 155 -12.68 3.95 -2.36
N ALA A 156 -12.55 4.98 -1.53
CA ALA A 156 -11.52 5.12 -0.50
C ALA A 156 -10.09 4.88 -1.03
N ILE A 157 -9.80 5.34 -2.24
CA ILE A 157 -8.47 5.33 -2.84
C ILE A 157 -7.90 6.75 -2.87
N PRO A 158 -6.56 6.92 -2.79
CA PRO A 158 -5.95 8.24 -2.87
C PRO A 158 -6.21 8.87 -4.24
N ALA A 159 -6.68 10.12 -4.24
CA ALA A 159 -6.79 10.92 -5.46
C ALA A 159 -5.42 11.49 -5.84
N PRO A 160 -5.00 11.43 -7.10
CA PRO A 160 -3.77 12.08 -7.55
C PRO A 160 -3.93 13.60 -7.47
N ALA A 161 -2.83 14.31 -7.17
CA ALA A 161 -2.81 15.78 -7.23
C ALA A 161 -3.12 16.29 -8.64
N MET A 162 -3.75 17.46 -8.75
CA MET A 162 -4.17 18.03 -10.04
C MET A 162 -2.99 18.33 -10.97
N GLU A 163 -1.82 18.60 -10.38
CA GLU A 163 -0.56 18.93 -11.02
C GLU A 163 0.18 17.68 -11.50
N SER A 164 0.00 16.55 -10.82
CA SER A 164 0.64 15.28 -11.22
C SER A 164 -0.05 14.66 -12.44
N VAL A 165 -1.32 15.02 -12.71
CA VAL A 165 -2.00 14.69 -13.95
C VAL A 165 -1.56 15.68 -15.03
N GLY A 166 -0.40 15.40 -15.65
CA GLY A 166 0.21 16.22 -16.71
C GLY A 166 -0.70 16.44 -17.93
N ARG A 167 -0.29 17.30 -18.87
CA ARG A 167 -1.04 17.55 -20.12
C ARG A 167 -0.49 16.69 -21.26
N SER A 168 -1.35 16.19 -22.14
CA SER A 168 -0.89 15.74 -23.46
C SER A 168 -0.58 16.96 -24.31
N VAL A 169 0.68 17.14 -24.71
CA VAL A 169 1.05 18.12 -25.74
C VAL A 169 0.39 17.64 -27.04
N GLN A 170 -0.52 18.43 -27.61
CA GLN A 170 -0.97 18.15 -28.98
C GLN A 170 0.25 18.25 -29.90
N PRO A 171 0.52 17.27 -30.77
CA PRO A 171 1.55 17.44 -31.78
C PRO A 171 1.19 18.66 -32.60
N SER A 172 2.08 19.65 -32.60
CA SER A 172 1.98 20.84 -33.45
C SER A 172 1.77 20.36 -34.88
N GLY A 173 0.56 20.58 -35.39
CA GLY A 173 0.19 20.19 -36.75
C GLY A 173 0.84 21.11 -37.76
N ASP A 174 2.15 20.98 -37.97
CA ASP A 174 2.81 21.49 -39.17
C ASP A 174 2.48 20.52 -40.32
N LEU A 175 1.26 20.65 -40.83
CA LEU A 175 0.76 19.98 -42.04
C LEU A 175 1.02 20.80 -43.31
N PHE A 176 1.94 21.77 -43.25
CA PHE A 176 2.32 22.60 -44.39
C PHE A 176 3.84 22.79 -44.47
N ASP A 177 4.52 21.76 -44.96
CA ASP A 177 5.70 21.90 -45.83
C ASP A 177 5.49 20.86 -46.94
N GLY A 178 5.50 21.14 -48.23
CA GLY A 178 5.88 22.32 -48.99
C GLY A 178 6.07 21.77 -50.40
N ASN A 179 5.01 21.85 -51.22
CA ASN A 179 5.07 21.41 -52.61
C ASN A 179 5.90 22.43 -53.41
N ARG A 180 7.17 22.12 -53.69
CA ARG A 180 7.98 22.72 -54.75
C ARG A 180 8.94 21.69 -55.33
#